data_AF-A0A7V4GB82-F1
#
_entry.id   AF-A0A7V4GB82-F1
#
_cell.length_a   1.000
_cell.length_b   1.000
_cell.length_c   1.000
_cell.angle_alpha   90.00
_cell.angle_beta   90.00
_cell.angle_gamma   90.00
#
_symmetry.space_group_name_H-M   'P 1'
#
loop_
_entity.id
_entity.type
_entity.pdbx_description
1 polymer ?
#
loop_
_entity_poly.entity_id
_entity_poly.type
_entity_poly.pdbx_seq_one_letter_code
_entity_poly.pdbx_strand_id
1 'polypeptide(L)'
;MRRPSWILLLPALLAVVAVGCDLTMTLDPLRYEELGATERAAVDRIFARVQGMDARLRSVTSGRHTLGVPATDHDAIDVSVADLWVMANVGDDRLHLSVWENLAAEQRERFANWFGETTTGAAERYRRFFYDFVALHLAGMQAVFAIQGVEWVYRNRSVFNIDRDAERLVSTYLAAADTNLLAWARGACETIRGALEARFGTWFSREEYAAHVRELTDPRDPSGQIYMICRHLAEAETRRATFGSSFATEVDILASQHSEVSP
;
A
#
# COMPACT_ATOMS: atom_id res chain seq x y z
N MET A 1 -32.79 -43.76 24.46
CA MET A 1 -31.49 -43.06 24.60
C MET A 1 -31.47 -41.92 23.59
N ARG A 2 -31.64 -40.68 24.04
CA ARG A 2 -31.67 -39.50 23.16
C ARG A 2 -30.23 -39.04 22.92
N ARG A 3 -29.79 -39.03 21.67
CA ARG A 3 -28.47 -38.51 21.29
C ARG A 3 -28.42 -37.02 21.63
N PRO A 4 -27.34 -36.52 22.23
CA PRO A 4 -27.29 -35.13 22.65
C PRO A 4 -27.00 -34.21 21.45
N SER A 5 -27.77 -33.12 21.37
CA SER A 5 -27.93 -32.19 20.24
C SER A 5 -26.70 -31.33 19.89
N TRP A 6 -25.51 -31.68 20.34
CA TRP A 6 -24.30 -30.88 20.17
C TRP A 6 -23.71 -30.97 18.74
N ILE A 7 -24.07 -31.99 17.97
CA ILE A 7 -23.60 -32.17 16.58
C ILE A 7 -24.16 -31.07 15.65
N LEU A 8 -25.24 -30.39 16.03
CA LEU A 8 -25.81 -29.28 15.26
C LEU A 8 -25.27 -27.89 15.64
N LEU A 9 -24.49 -27.78 16.73
CA LEU A 9 -23.87 -26.50 17.13
C LEU A 9 -22.50 -26.26 16.46
N LEU A 10 -21.80 -27.33 16.07
CA LEU A 10 -20.49 -27.24 15.42
C LEU A 10 -20.54 -26.60 14.01
N PRO A 11 -21.52 -26.89 13.14
CA PRO A 11 -21.64 -26.24 11.84
C PRO A 11 -22.04 -24.77 11.95
N ALA A 12 -22.86 -24.41 12.94
CA ALA A 12 -23.26 -23.03 13.20
C ALA A 12 -22.10 -22.19 13.76
N LEU A 13 -21.21 -22.79 14.57
CA LEU A 13 -19.99 -22.12 15.02
C LEU A 13 -18.98 -21.91 13.87
N LEU A 14 -18.88 -22.87 12.94
CA LEU A 14 -18.06 -22.74 11.74
C LEU A 14 -18.64 -21.71 10.74
N ALA A 15 -19.96 -21.58 10.64
CA ALA A 15 -20.61 -20.59 9.79
C ALA A 15 -20.37 -19.15 10.27
N VAL A 16 -20.26 -18.90 11.58
CA VAL A 16 -19.95 -17.56 12.11
C VAL A 16 -18.48 -17.17 11.88
N VAL A 17 -17.57 -18.13 11.72
CA VAL A 17 -16.18 -17.84 11.29
C VAL A 17 -16.11 -17.52 9.79
N ALA A 18 -17.07 -18.00 8.99
CA ALA A 18 -17.20 -17.64 7.57
C ALA A 18 -17.95 -16.31 7.32
N VAL A 19 -18.48 -15.65 8.35
CA VAL A 19 -18.95 -14.24 8.27
C VAL A 19 -17.76 -13.26 8.31
N GLY A 20 -16.52 -13.76 8.43
CA GLY A 20 -15.31 -12.99 8.24
C GLY A 20 -15.07 -12.67 6.77
N CYS A 21 -15.49 -11.47 6.37
CA CYS A 21 -15.09 -10.76 5.16
C CYS A 21 -15.29 -11.56 3.88
N ASP A 22 -16.41 -11.31 3.21
CA ASP A 22 -16.54 -11.53 1.78
C ASP A 22 -15.55 -10.60 1.05
N LEU A 23 -14.27 -10.97 1.06
CA LEU A 23 -13.23 -10.46 0.17
C LEU A 23 -13.37 -11.15 -1.20
N THR A 24 -14.60 -11.46 -1.62
CA THR A 24 -14.86 -11.70 -3.04
C THR A 24 -14.75 -10.36 -3.75
N MET A 25 -13.52 -9.92 -4.04
CA MET A 25 -13.27 -9.19 -5.28
C MET A 25 -13.64 -10.13 -6.44
N THR A 26 -14.93 -10.30 -6.67
CA THR A 26 -15.51 -11.10 -7.77
C THR A 26 -15.79 -10.27 -9.01
N LEU A 27 -15.35 -9.01 -9.02
CA LEU A 27 -15.36 -8.22 -10.22
C LEU A 27 -13.98 -8.33 -10.84
N ASP A 28 -13.88 -9.09 -11.94
CA ASP A 28 -12.83 -8.83 -12.91
C ASP A 28 -12.80 -7.31 -13.12
N PRO A 29 -11.67 -6.65 -12.82
CA PRO A 29 -11.63 -5.21 -12.82
C PRO A 29 -11.99 -4.66 -14.20
N LEU A 30 -12.76 -3.58 -14.21
CA LEU A 30 -13.19 -2.93 -15.44
C LEU A 30 -11.96 -2.48 -16.24
N ARG A 31 -12.02 -2.61 -17.56
CA ARG A 31 -10.96 -2.07 -18.41
C ARG A 31 -10.96 -0.55 -18.34
N TYR A 32 -9.81 0.07 -18.57
CA TYR A 32 -9.63 1.51 -18.57
C TYR A 32 -10.63 2.23 -19.50
N GLU A 33 -10.97 1.61 -20.63
CA GLU A 33 -11.93 2.14 -21.60
C GLU A 33 -13.40 2.10 -21.14
N GLU A 34 -13.70 1.36 -20.06
CA GLU A 34 -15.04 1.23 -19.47
C GLU A 34 -15.19 2.13 -18.22
N LEU A 35 -14.09 2.68 -17.72
CA LEU A 35 -14.07 3.55 -16.55
C LEU A 35 -14.76 4.90 -16.79
N GLY A 36 -15.37 5.43 -15.74
CA GLY A 36 -15.89 6.78 -15.67
C GLY A 36 -14.77 7.84 -15.67
N ALA A 37 -15.14 9.12 -15.80
CA ALA A 37 -14.17 10.20 -15.92
C ALA A 37 -13.29 10.37 -14.65
N THR A 38 -13.88 10.16 -13.47
CA THR A 38 -13.20 10.25 -12.18
C THR A 38 -12.19 9.12 -11.98
N GLU A 39 -12.58 7.90 -12.32
CA GLU A 39 -11.74 6.71 -12.26
C GLU A 39 -10.57 6.82 -13.22
N ARG A 40 -10.80 7.22 -14.48
CA ARG A 40 -9.72 7.42 -15.45
C ARG A 40 -8.73 8.47 -14.99
N ALA A 41 -9.22 9.60 -14.47
CA ALA A 41 -8.34 10.65 -13.96
C ALA A 41 -7.46 10.16 -12.79
N ALA A 42 -7.98 9.27 -11.94
CA ALA A 42 -7.19 8.63 -10.90
C ALA A 42 -6.14 7.67 -11.50
N VAL A 43 -6.56 6.80 -12.43
CA VAL A 43 -5.65 5.86 -13.13
C VAL A 43 -4.53 6.61 -13.86
N ASP A 44 -4.84 7.65 -14.63
CA ASP A 44 -3.84 8.43 -15.37
C ASP A 44 -2.82 9.08 -14.43
N ARG A 45 -3.29 9.61 -13.31
CA ARG A 45 -2.42 10.24 -12.29
C ARG A 45 -1.50 9.20 -11.65
N ILE A 46 -2.03 8.04 -11.26
CA ILE A 46 -1.25 6.92 -10.69
C ILE A 46 -0.24 6.43 -11.71
N PHE A 47 -0.70 6.13 -12.93
CA PHE A 47 0.13 5.58 -14.01
C PHE A 47 1.31 6.49 -14.33
N ALA A 48 1.09 7.80 -14.44
CA ALA A 48 2.17 8.77 -14.66
C ALA A 48 3.24 8.74 -13.56
N ARG A 49 2.86 8.53 -12.30
CA ARG A 49 3.80 8.41 -11.17
C ARG A 49 4.61 7.12 -11.26
N VAL A 50 3.93 6.00 -11.56
CA VAL A 50 4.55 4.69 -11.73
C VAL A 50 5.56 4.70 -12.88
N GLN A 51 5.22 5.32 -14.02
CA GLN A 51 6.13 5.47 -15.16
C GLN A 51 7.39 6.27 -14.81
N GLY A 52 7.26 7.33 -14.01
CA GLY A 52 8.42 8.09 -13.55
C GLY A 52 9.39 7.25 -12.71
N MET A 53 8.86 6.42 -11.82
CA MET A 53 9.67 5.51 -11.00
C MET A 53 10.28 4.38 -11.84
N ASP A 54 9.54 3.79 -12.78
CA ASP A 54 10.07 2.76 -13.70
C ASP A 54 11.22 3.32 -14.55
N ALA A 55 11.04 4.52 -15.14
CA ALA A 55 12.08 5.16 -15.93
C ALA A 55 13.37 5.36 -15.11
N ARG A 56 13.23 5.72 -13.83
CA ARG A 56 14.38 5.85 -12.92
C ARG A 56 15.01 4.51 -12.59
N LEU A 57 14.21 3.47 -12.29
CA LEU A 57 14.66 2.11 -12.04
C LEU A 57 15.45 1.56 -13.23
N ARG A 58 14.91 1.68 -14.44
CA ARG A 58 15.59 1.29 -15.67
C ARG A 58 16.89 2.04 -15.87
N SER A 59 16.89 3.35 -15.62
CA SER A 59 18.10 4.18 -15.76
C SER A 59 19.23 3.73 -14.83
N VAL A 60 18.95 3.52 -13.53
CA VAL A 60 20.02 3.16 -12.57
C VAL A 60 20.46 1.70 -12.69
N THR A 61 19.60 0.83 -13.21
CA THR A 61 19.90 -0.61 -13.37
C THR A 61 20.42 -0.96 -14.76
N SER A 62 20.60 0.02 -15.65
CA SER A 62 20.90 -0.20 -17.08
C SER A 62 19.88 -1.13 -17.76
N GLY A 63 18.61 -1.02 -17.36
CA GLY A 63 17.49 -1.80 -17.89
C GLY A 63 17.37 -3.22 -17.36
N ARG A 64 18.21 -3.64 -16.39
CA ARG A 64 18.12 -4.99 -15.80
C ARG A 64 16.84 -5.23 -15.02
N HIS A 65 16.25 -4.17 -14.44
CA HIS A 65 15.00 -4.25 -13.70
C HIS A 65 13.99 -3.23 -14.22
N THR A 66 12.72 -3.62 -14.20
CA THR A 66 11.55 -2.82 -14.59
C THR A 66 10.41 -3.10 -13.63
N LEU A 67 9.45 -2.20 -13.52
CA LEU A 67 8.20 -2.41 -12.79
C LEU A 67 7.21 -3.33 -13.52
N GLY A 68 7.44 -3.65 -14.81
CA GLY A 68 6.60 -4.57 -15.56
C GLY A 68 5.29 -3.95 -16.04
N VAL A 69 4.19 -4.71 -15.94
CA VAL A 69 2.88 -4.32 -16.49
C VAL A 69 2.33 -3.01 -15.89
N PRO A 70 2.41 -2.73 -14.57
CA PRO A 70 1.94 -1.47 -13.97
C PRO A 70 2.50 -0.18 -14.60
N ALA A 71 3.67 -0.25 -15.23
CA ALA A 71 4.31 0.90 -15.88
C ALA A 71 4.01 1.01 -17.39
N THR A 72 3.36 0.00 -17.97
CA THR A 72 3.16 -0.13 -19.42
C THR A 72 1.70 -0.29 -19.83
N ASP A 73 0.82 -0.67 -18.90
CA ASP A 73 -0.60 -0.87 -19.14
C ASP A 73 -1.45 -0.15 -18.07
N HIS A 74 -2.42 0.65 -18.51
CA HIS A 74 -3.35 1.33 -17.60
C HIS A 74 -4.32 0.33 -16.95
N ASP A 75 -4.60 -0.80 -17.60
CA ASP A 75 -5.48 -1.85 -17.04
C ASP A 75 -4.84 -2.57 -15.84
N ALA A 76 -3.53 -2.41 -15.64
CA ALA A 76 -2.84 -2.88 -14.43
C ALA A 76 -3.00 -1.92 -13.24
N ILE A 77 -3.61 -0.74 -13.42
CA ILE A 77 -4.04 0.13 -12.34
C ILE A 77 -5.53 -0.09 -12.13
N ASP A 78 -5.85 -0.93 -11.15
CA ASP A 78 -7.22 -1.21 -10.77
C ASP A 78 -7.69 -0.16 -9.75
N VAL A 79 -8.82 0.45 -10.03
CA VAL A 79 -9.43 1.42 -9.14
C VAL A 79 -10.75 0.90 -8.59
N SER A 80 -10.91 0.93 -7.27
CA SER A 80 -12.12 0.41 -6.63
C SER A 80 -13.37 1.16 -7.11
N VAL A 81 -14.33 0.39 -7.64
CA VAL A 81 -15.70 0.83 -7.92
C VAL A 81 -16.66 0.61 -6.75
N ALA A 82 -16.15 -0.02 -5.67
CA ALA A 82 -16.86 -0.21 -4.42
C ALA A 82 -16.44 0.81 -3.36
N ASP A 83 -17.26 0.97 -2.34
CA ASP A 83 -17.12 1.92 -1.23
C ASP A 83 -16.15 1.47 -0.13
N LEU A 84 -14.99 0.97 -0.55
CA LEU A 84 -13.95 0.39 0.29
C LEU A 84 -12.65 1.20 0.18
N TRP A 85 -11.78 1.07 1.18
CA TRP A 85 -10.39 1.51 1.14
C TRP A 85 -9.48 0.38 0.65
N VAL A 86 -9.67 -0.02 -0.60
CA VAL A 86 -8.77 -0.96 -1.24
C VAL A 86 -7.44 -0.26 -1.53
N MET A 87 -6.40 -0.74 -0.86
CA MET A 87 -4.99 -0.54 -1.22
C MET A 87 -4.31 -1.90 -1.21
N ALA A 88 -4.12 -2.49 -2.38
CA ALA A 88 -3.51 -3.80 -2.44
C ALA A 88 -2.36 -3.82 -3.43
N ASN A 89 -1.28 -4.49 -3.02
CA ASN A 89 -0.43 -5.21 -3.93
C ASN A 89 0.31 -6.35 -3.21
N VAL A 90 0.21 -7.57 -3.75
CA VAL A 90 1.21 -8.62 -3.51
C VAL A 90 1.37 -9.49 -4.77
N GLY A 91 2.17 -8.99 -5.74
CA GLY A 91 2.88 -9.84 -6.72
C GLY A 91 2.11 -10.31 -7.96
N ASP A 92 1.00 -9.68 -8.31
CA ASP A 92 0.20 -9.99 -9.51
C ASP A 92 0.36 -8.96 -10.65
N ASP A 93 1.38 -8.11 -10.56
CA ASP A 93 1.63 -7.00 -11.49
C ASP A 93 0.47 -6.00 -11.61
N ARG A 94 -0.28 -5.76 -10.52
CA ARG A 94 -1.36 -4.76 -10.48
C ARG A 94 -1.26 -3.83 -9.27
N LEU A 95 -1.74 -2.60 -9.41
CA LEU A 95 -1.88 -1.66 -8.29
C LEU A 95 -3.36 -1.41 -8.04
N HIS A 96 -3.84 -1.68 -6.83
CA HIS A 96 -5.23 -1.46 -6.47
C HIS A 96 -5.36 -0.26 -5.53
N LEU A 97 -6.11 0.77 -5.93
CA LEU A 97 -6.34 1.98 -5.14
C LEU A 97 -7.80 2.45 -5.22
N SER A 98 -8.32 3.06 -4.14
CA SER A 98 -9.72 3.50 -4.12
C SER A 98 -9.90 4.92 -4.61
N VAL A 99 -10.96 5.15 -5.39
CA VAL A 99 -11.29 6.49 -5.88
C VAL A 99 -12.05 7.25 -4.80
N TRP A 100 -11.68 8.52 -4.55
CA TRP A 100 -12.27 9.34 -3.48
C TRP A 100 -13.80 9.39 -3.56
N GLU A 101 -14.33 9.56 -4.77
CA GLU A 101 -15.75 9.66 -5.05
C GLU A 101 -16.51 8.35 -4.75
N ASN A 102 -15.82 7.22 -4.82
CA ASN A 102 -16.40 5.89 -4.61
C ASN A 102 -16.43 5.51 -3.13
N LEU A 103 -15.65 6.19 -2.27
CA LEU A 103 -15.62 5.93 -0.83
C LEU A 103 -16.96 6.21 -0.13
N ALA A 104 -17.26 5.39 0.87
CA ALA A 104 -18.37 5.61 1.78
C ALA A 104 -18.24 6.97 2.49
N ALA A 105 -19.36 7.54 2.93
CA ALA A 105 -19.36 8.85 3.59
C ALA A 105 -18.50 8.84 4.86
N GLU A 106 -18.62 7.80 5.67
CA GLU A 106 -17.89 7.61 6.93
C GLU A 106 -16.38 7.50 6.70
N GLN A 107 -15.98 6.97 5.54
CA GLN A 107 -14.58 6.84 5.15
C GLN A 107 -13.98 8.20 4.78
N ARG A 108 -14.70 8.98 3.96
CA ARG A 108 -14.30 10.35 3.60
C ARG A 108 -14.22 11.23 4.84
N GLU A 109 -15.19 11.12 5.74
CA GLU A 109 -15.20 11.81 7.03
C GLU A 109 -14.02 11.40 7.90
N ARG A 110 -13.72 10.10 8.00
CA ARG A 110 -12.58 9.61 8.76
C ARG A 110 -11.26 10.20 8.26
N PHE A 111 -11.04 10.19 6.95
CA PHE A 111 -9.84 10.78 6.36
C PHE A 111 -9.77 12.29 6.64
N ALA A 112 -10.88 13.00 6.44
CA ALA A 112 -10.95 14.44 6.74
C ALA A 112 -10.66 14.73 8.23
N ASN A 113 -11.16 13.90 9.13
CA ASN A 113 -10.96 14.02 10.57
C ASN A 113 -9.49 13.83 11.00
N TRP A 114 -8.70 13.01 10.31
CA TRP A 114 -7.25 12.93 10.58
C TRP A 114 -6.55 14.27 10.43
N PHE A 115 -7.05 15.14 9.55
CA PHE A 115 -6.46 16.44 9.25
C PHE A 115 -7.24 17.62 9.85
N GLY A 116 -8.34 17.37 10.55
CA GLY A 116 -9.22 18.42 11.08
C GLY A 116 -9.89 19.25 9.98
N GLU A 117 -10.15 18.65 8.81
CA GLU A 117 -10.70 19.31 7.63
C GLU A 117 -12.17 18.90 7.38
N THR A 118 -12.85 19.63 6.51
CA THR A 118 -14.12 19.17 5.94
C THR A 118 -13.87 18.10 4.87
N THR A 119 -14.84 17.24 4.62
CA THR A 119 -14.76 16.23 3.54
C THR A 119 -14.47 16.86 2.17
N THR A 120 -15.11 18.00 1.86
CA THR A 120 -14.83 18.75 0.62
C THR A 120 -13.38 19.21 0.51
N GLY A 121 -12.79 19.69 1.62
CA GLY A 121 -11.39 20.13 1.66
C GLY A 121 -10.39 18.96 1.58
N ALA A 122 -10.76 17.81 2.14
CA ALA A 122 -9.88 16.65 2.23
C ALA A 122 -9.71 15.88 0.91
N ALA A 123 -10.57 16.13 -0.10
CA ALA A 123 -10.52 15.41 -1.37
C ALA A 123 -9.18 15.54 -2.09
N GLU A 124 -8.63 16.75 -2.27
CA GLU A 124 -7.34 16.90 -2.95
C GLU A 124 -6.19 16.34 -2.12
N ARG A 125 -6.28 16.45 -0.79
CA ARG A 125 -5.32 15.83 0.13
C ARG A 125 -5.32 14.32 -0.02
N TYR A 126 -6.50 13.72 -0.15
CA TYR A 126 -6.63 12.29 -0.41
C TYR A 126 -5.94 11.91 -1.71
N ARG A 127 -6.27 12.60 -2.81
CA ARG A 127 -5.70 12.28 -4.13
C ARG A 127 -4.18 12.42 -4.11
N ARG A 128 -3.64 13.46 -3.48
CA ARG A 128 -2.20 13.63 -3.33
C ARG A 128 -1.56 12.55 -2.44
N PHE A 129 -2.22 12.12 -1.37
CA PHE A 129 -1.70 11.06 -0.52
C PHE A 129 -1.76 9.68 -1.20
N PHE A 130 -2.93 9.28 -1.67
CA PHE A 130 -3.15 7.94 -2.21
C PHE A 130 -2.63 7.78 -3.63
N TYR A 131 -2.88 8.74 -4.53
CA TYR A 131 -2.54 8.59 -5.95
C TYR A 131 -1.12 9.01 -6.27
N ASP A 132 -0.53 9.93 -5.50
CA ASP A 132 0.86 10.32 -5.73
C ASP A 132 1.86 9.61 -4.81
N PHE A 133 1.54 9.41 -3.53
CA PHE A 133 2.49 8.82 -2.57
C PHE A 133 2.27 7.31 -2.34
N VAL A 134 1.07 6.88 -1.92
CA VAL A 134 0.81 5.45 -1.68
C VAL A 134 0.93 4.63 -2.97
N ALA A 135 0.52 5.16 -4.11
CA ALA A 135 0.76 4.54 -5.41
C ALA A 135 2.24 4.22 -5.67
N LEU A 136 3.14 5.13 -5.29
CA LEU A 136 4.58 4.88 -5.40
C LEU A 136 5.03 3.81 -4.41
N HIS A 137 4.49 3.76 -3.19
CA HIS A 137 4.73 2.65 -2.24
C HIS A 137 4.37 1.30 -2.85
N LEU A 138 3.17 1.17 -3.43
CA LEU A 138 2.73 -0.06 -4.08
C LEU A 138 3.62 -0.42 -5.30
N ALA A 139 4.05 0.57 -6.07
CA ALA A 139 5.03 0.38 -7.14
C ALA A 139 6.42 -0.03 -6.60
N GLY A 140 6.82 0.48 -5.43
CA GLY A 140 8.02 0.08 -4.71
C GLY A 140 7.98 -1.38 -4.30
N MET A 141 6.83 -1.88 -3.85
CA MET A 141 6.66 -3.31 -3.59
C MET A 141 6.89 -4.14 -4.86
N GLN A 142 6.36 -3.69 -6.01
CA GLN A 142 6.61 -4.34 -7.30
C GLN A 142 8.09 -4.30 -7.72
N ALA A 143 8.79 -3.19 -7.48
CA ALA A 143 10.23 -3.14 -7.69
C ALA A 143 10.97 -4.18 -6.84
N VAL A 144 10.60 -4.35 -5.57
CA VAL A 144 11.20 -5.37 -4.69
C VAL A 144 10.99 -6.77 -5.27
N PHE A 145 9.76 -7.10 -5.71
CA PHE A 145 9.47 -8.37 -6.37
C PHE A 145 10.25 -8.56 -7.67
N ALA A 146 10.36 -7.53 -8.51
CA ALA A 146 11.10 -7.58 -9.76
C ALA A 146 12.62 -7.69 -9.57
N ILE A 147 13.18 -7.11 -8.51
CA ILE A 147 14.61 -7.17 -8.20
C ILE A 147 14.98 -8.50 -7.54
N GLN A 148 14.21 -8.94 -6.56
CA GLN A 148 14.54 -10.11 -5.73
C GLN A 148 13.91 -11.42 -6.23
N GLY A 149 12.94 -11.34 -7.14
CA GLY A 149 12.19 -12.49 -7.64
C GLY A 149 11.01 -12.86 -6.73
N VAL A 150 9.81 -12.89 -7.30
CA VAL A 150 8.54 -13.17 -6.60
C VAL A 150 8.60 -14.44 -5.75
N GLU A 151 9.07 -15.55 -6.33
CA GLU A 151 9.18 -16.83 -5.61
C GLU A 151 10.12 -16.76 -4.41
N TRP A 152 11.26 -16.07 -4.55
CA TRP A 152 12.21 -15.93 -3.45
C TRP A 152 11.62 -15.09 -2.33
N VAL A 153 10.96 -13.98 -2.68
CA VAL A 153 10.32 -13.09 -1.70
C VAL A 153 9.27 -13.86 -0.90
N TYR A 154 8.37 -14.59 -1.56
CA TYR A 154 7.36 -15.39 -0.87
C TYR A 154 7.95 -16.47 0.06
N ARG A 155 9.11 -17.04 -0.27
CA ARG A 155 9.75 -18.08 0.54
C ARG A 155 10.56 -17.53 1.71
N ASN A 156 11.11 -16.31 1.60
CA ASN A 156 12.18 -15.84 2.49
C ASN A 156 11.87 -14.51 3.21
N ARG A 157 10.76 -13.84 2.89
CA ARG A 157 10.47 -12.49 3.38
C ARG A 157 9.09 -12.41 4.01
N SER A 158 8.98 -11.62 5.08
CA SER A 158 7.69 -11.17 5.60
C SER A 158 7.20 -9.96 4.81
N VAL A 159 5.87 -9.80 4.70
CA VAL A 159 5.23 -8.63 4.07
C VAL A 159 5.73 -7.31 4.67
N PHE A 160 5.89 -7.26 6.00
CA PHE A 160 6.47 -6.11 6.70
C PHE A 160 7.85 -5.68 6.14
N ASN A 161 8.74 -6.64 5.86
CA ASN A 161 10.06 -6.32 5.31
C ASN A 161 9.98 -5.85 3.85
N ILE A 162 8.97 -6.29 3.09
CA ILE A 162 8.71 -5.82 1.73
C ILE A 162 8.23 -4.37 1.79
N ASP A 163 7.23 -4.07 2.62
CA ASP A 163 6.72 -2.70 2.81
C ASP A 163 7.84 -1.74 3.25
N ARG A 164 8.64 -2.13 4.23
CA ARG A 164 9.75 -1.29 4.71
C ARG A 164 10.75 -0.97 3.60
N ASP A 165 11.11 -1.97 2.80
CA ASP A 165 12.10 -1.78 1.74
C ASP A 165 11.51 -1.07 0.51
N ALA A 166 10.21 -1.25 0.22
CA ALA A 166 9.47 -0.45 -0.74
C ALA A 166 9.48 1.03 -0.37
N GLU A 167 9.18 1.36 0.89
CA GLU A 167 9.19 2.74 1.37
C GLU A 167 10.60 3.37 1.35
N ARG A 168 11.65 2.56 1.60
CA ARG A 168 13.05 3.00 1.41
C ARG A 168 13.35 3.34 -0.05
N LEU A 169 12.90 2.53 -1.00
CA LEU A 169 13.03 2.84 -2.42
C LEU A 169 12.28 4.12 -2.78
N VAL A 170 11.02 4.25 -2.34
CA VAL A 170 10.14 5.39 -2.67
C VAL A 170 10.65 6.69 -2.10
N SER A 171 10.98 6.73 -0.80
CA SER A 171 11.55 7.93 -0.18
C SER A 171 12.84 8.37 -0.85
N THR A 172 13.69 7.43 -1.26
CA THR A 172 14.95 7.74 -1.95
C THR A 172 14.73 8.18 -3.41
N TYR A 173 13.73 7.62 -4.09
CA TYR A 173 13.28 8.10 -5.40
C TYR A 173 12.76 9.54 -5.30
N LEU A 174 11.84 9.82 -4.38
CA LEU A 174 11.23 11.14 -4.21
C LEU A 174 12.26 12.19 -3.78
N ALA A 175 13.25 11.82 -2.96
CA ALA A 175 14.34 12.73 -2.60
C ALA A 175 15.15 13.23 -3.83
N ALA A 176 15.17 12.47 -4.92
CA ALA A 176 15.85 12.84 -6.16
C ALA A 176 14.90 13.45 -7.20
N ALA A 177 13.65 12.97 -7.27
CA ALA A 177 12.72 13.30 -8.36
C ALA A 177 11.67 14.37 -7.98
N ASP A 178 11.20 14.40 -6.74
CA ASP A 178 10.10 15.27 -6.29
C ASP A 178 10.18 15.53 -4.78
N THR A 179 11.11 16.40 -4.39
CA THR A 179 11.35 16.75 -2.97
C THR A 179 10.16 17.44 -2.32
N ASN A 180 9.32 18.11 -3.11
CA ASN A 180 8.09 18.74 -2.63
C ASN A 180 7.05 17.69 -2.22
N LEU A 181 6.89 16.63 -3.01
CA LEU A 181 6.01 15.52 -2.63
C LEU A 181 6.55 14.78 -1.41
N LEU A 182 7.86 14.56 -1.30
CA LEU A 182 8.46 13.94 -0.10
C LEU A 182 8.19 14.74 1.17
N ALA A 183 8.45 16.06 1.14
CA ALA A 183 8.21 16.93 2.30
C ALA A 183 6.72 16.98 2.66
N TRP A 184 5.84 16.96 1.67
CA TRP A 184 4.41 16.92 1.88
C TRP A 184 3.96 15.58 2.50
N ALA A 185 4.45 14.45 1.98
CA ALA A 185 4.15 13.12 2.48
C ALA A 185 4.59 12.96 3.95
N ARG A 186 5.76 13.51 4.30
CA ARG A 186 6.23 13.57 5.69
C ARG A 186 5.22 14.24 6.61
N GLY A 187 4.80 15.47 6.30
CA GLY A 187 3.83 16.20 7.13
C GLY A 187 2.46 15.50 7.20
N ALA A 188 2.03 14.88 6.10
CA ALA A 188 0.81 14.07 6.09
C ALA A 188 0.93 12.85 7.02
N CYS A 189 2.06 12.14 6.96
CA CYS A 189 2.32 10.98 7.77
C CYS A 189 2.53 11.29 9.26
N GLU A 190 3.15 12.42 9.61
CA GLU A 190 3.21 12.91 10.99
C GLU A 190 1.79 13.14 11.55
N THR A 191 0.92 13.76 10.75
CA THR A 191 -0.48 14.01 11.14
C THR A 191 -1.25 12.72 11.35
N ILE A 192 -1.21 11.80 10.38
CA ILE A 192 -1.91 10.51 10.46
C ILE A 192 -1.39 9.68 11.63
N ARG A 193 -0.05 9.61 11.81
CA ARG A 193 0.53 8.91 12.95
C ARG A 193 0.12 9.53 14.27
N GLY A 194 0.10 10.85 14.40
CA GLY A 194 -0.38 11.52 15.61
C GLY A 194 -1.84 11.15 15.94
N ALA A 195 -2.71 11.12 14.94
CA ALA A 195 -4.10 10.71 15.10
C ALA A 195 -4.24 9.24 15.55
N LEU A 196 -3.38 8.35 15.05
CA LEU A 196 -3.41 6.92 15.37
C LEU A 196 -2.68 6.58 16.68
N GLU A 197 -1.54 7.19 16.98
CA GLU A 197 -0.81 7.05 18.26
C GLU A 197 -1.64 7.60 19.43
N ALA A 198 -2.42 8.67 19.22
CA ALA A 198 -3.37 9.15 20.23
C ALA A 198 -4.48 8.12 20.53
N ARG A 199 -4.80 7.24 19.58
CA ARG A 199 -5.83 6.19 19.70
C ARG A 199 -5.29 4.88 20.29
N PHE A 200 -4.02 4.53 20.01
CA PHE A 200 -3.44 3.23 20.33
C PHE A 200 -2.18 3.27 21.22
N GLY A 201 -1.67 4.45 21.58
CA GLY A 201 -0.39 4.60 22.30
C GLY A 201 0.85 4.53 21.39
N THR A 202 2.03 4.76 21.97
CA THR A 202 3.32 4.82 21.25
C THR A 202 4.04 3.48 21.12
N TRP A 203 3.54 2.44 21.77
CA TRP A 203 4.16 1.11 21.80
C TRP A 203 3.13 0.06 21.42
N PHE A 204 3.33 -0.60 20.27
CA PHE A 204 2.55 -1.76 19.88
C PHE A 204 2.72 -2.87 20.92
N SER A 205 1.70 -3.10 21.73
CA SER A 205 1.61 -4.31 22.52
C SER A 205 1.22 -5.49 21.61
N ARG A 206 1.58 -6.70 22.03
CA ARG A 206 1.21 -7.95 21.33
C ARG A 206 -0.32 -8.15 21.29
N GLU A 207 -1.07 -7.50 22.18
CA GLU A 207 -2.53 -7.55 22.28
C GLU A 207 -3.21 -6.60 21.27
N GLU A 208 -2.65 -5.41 21.05
CA GLU A 208 -3.07 -4.48 20.00
C GLU A 208 -2.76 -5.00 18.59
N TYR A 209 -1.75 -5.88 18.47
CA TYR A 209 -1.44 -6.56 17.22
C TYR A 209 -2.65 -7.32 16.64
N ALA A 210 -3.55 -7.89 17.46
CA ALA A 210 -4.74 -8.58 16.94
C ALA A 210 -5.83 -7.62 16.43
N ALA A 211 -6.00 -6.47 17.07
CA ALA A 211 -6.89 -5.40 16.59
C ALA A 211 -6.33 -4.77 15.31
N HIS A 212 -5.01 -4.61 15.23
CA HIS A 212 -4.32 -4.15 14.03
C HIS A 212 -4.29 -5.17 12.92
N VAL A 213 -4.19 -6.46 13.21
CA VAL A 213 -4.38 -7.50 12.20
C VAL A 213 -5.79 -7.41 11.62
N ARG A 214 -6.83 -7.13 12.43
CA ARG A 214 -8.17 -6.86 11.89
C ARG A 214 -8.21 -5.62 11.00
N GLU A 215 -7.63 -4.49 11.42
CA GLU A 215 -7.54 -3.26 10.61
C GLU A 215 -6.65 -3.45 9.36
N LEU A 216 -5.69 -4.36 9.39
CA LEU A 216 -4.89 -4.72 8.22
C LEU A 216 -5.65 -5.63 7.25
N THR A 217 -6.71 -6.29 7.71
CA THR A 217 -7.52 -7.23 6.91
C THR A 217 -8.92 -6.71 6.60
N ASP A 218 -9.36 -5.61 7.22
CA ASP A 218 -10.65 -4.99 6.96
C ASP A 218 -10.51 -4.00 5.81
N PRO A 219 -11.06 -4.30 4.61
CA PRO A 219 -10.98 -3.41 3.47
C PRO A 219 -11.72 -2.08 3.69
N ARG A 220 -12.49 -1.93 4.78
CA ARG A 220 -13.14 -0.67 5.17
C ARG A 220 -12.30 0.18 6.13
N ASP A 221 -11.21 -0.35 6.70
CA ASP A 221 -10.41 0.34 7.68
C ASP A 221 -8.90 0.15 7.49
N PRO A 222 -8.26 0.87 6.56
CA PRO A 222 -6.86 0.66 6.23
C PRO A 222 -5.89 1.31 7.24
N SER A 223 -6.40 1.81 8.36
CA SER A 223 -5.66 2.68 9.29
C SER A 223 -4.35 2.04 9.75
N GLY A 224 -4.37 0.74 10.02
CA GLY A 224 -3.18 -0.03 10.39
C GLY A 224 -2.09 -0.04 9.30
N GLN A 225 -2.46 -0.26 8.04
CA GLN A 225 -1.50 -0.29 6.93
C GLN A 225 -0.92 1.11 6.67
N ILE A 226 -1.76 2.14 6.66
CA ILE A 226 -1.31 3.53 6.48
C ILE A 226 -0.37 3.95 7.60
N TYR A 227 -0.66 3.58 8.85
CA TYR A 227 0.25 3.82 9.96
C TYR A 227 1.63 3.24 9.68
N MET A 228 1.69 2.00 9.21
CA MET A 228 2.94 1.30 8.92
C MET A 228 3.74 1.95 7.80
N ILE A 229 3.09 2.30 6.69
CA ILE A 229 3.72 3.06 5.58
C ILE A 229 4.32 4.36 6.14
N CYS A 230 3.54 5.12 6.90
CA CYS A 230 3.98 6.38 7.48
C CYS A 230 5.09 6.24 8.52
N ARG A 231 5.13 5.13 9.26
CA ARG A 231 6.23 4.80 10.16
C ARG A 231 7.50 4.48 9.38
N HIS A 232 7.40 3.65 8.35
CA HIS A 232 8.54 3.29 7.51
C HIS A 232 9.14 4.48 6.78
N LEU A 233 8.33 5.46 6.36
CA LEU A 233 8.82 6.70 5.75
C LEU A 233 9.80 7.43 6.68
N ALA A 234 9.42 7.64 7.94
CA ALA A 234 10.28 8.31 8.92
C ALA A 234 11.60 7.55 9.17
N GLU A 235 11.53 6.22 9.24
CA GLU A 235 12.71 5.35 9.38
C GLU A 235 13.61 5.43 8.13
N ALA A 236 13.01 5.40 6.94
CA ALA A 236 13.73 5.49 5.67
C ALA A 236 14.45 6.83 5.50
N GLU A 237 13.79 7.94 5.83
CA GLU A 237 14.39 9.28 5.79
C GLU A 237 15.57 9.41 6.76
N THR A 238 15.43 8.89 7.98
CA THR A 238 16.52 8.88 8.98
C THR A 238 17.73 8.13 8.43
N ARG A 239 17.53 6.93 7.90
CA ARG A 239 18.62 6.13 7.30
C ARG A 239 19.26 6.85 6.13
N ARG A 240 18.48 7.44 5.22
CA ARG A 240 19.02 8.18 4.08
C ARG A 240 19.90 9.34 4.53
N ALA A 241 19.48 10.09 5.55
CA ALA A 241 20.27 11.18 6.13
C ALA A 241 21.58 10.69 6.78
N THR A 242 21.54 9.56 7.50
CA THR A 242 22.72 9.00 8.18
C THR A 242 23.72 8.37 7.20
N PHE A 243 23.24 7.66 6.19
CA PHE A 243 24.07 6.82 5.32
C PHE A 243 24.29 7.40 3.91
N GLY A 244 23.73 8.58 3.61
CA GLY A 244 23.83 9.20 2.29
C GLY A 244 23.23 8.34 1.18
N SER A 245 22.18 7.57 1.50
CA SER A 245 21.65 6.55 0.59
C SER A 245 21.09 7.16 -0.70
N SER A 246 21.36 6.49 -1.82
CA SER A 246 20.89 6.86 -3.15
C SER A 246 19.98 5.76 -3.71
N PHE A 247 19.15 6.11 -4.70
CA PHE A 247 18.18 5.15 -5.25
C PHE A 247 18.89 3.94 -5.86
N ALA A 248 20.03 4.16 -6.53
CA ALA A 248 20.87 3.08 -7.05
C ALA A 248 21.43 2.20 -5.92
N THR A 249 21.92 2.80 -4.84
CA THR A 249 22.44 2.08 -3.68
C THR A 249 21.39 1.19 -3.02
N GLU A 250 20.16 1.69 -2.87
CA GLU A 250 19.06 0.89 -2.32
C GLU A 250 18.71 -0.31 -3.22
N VAL A 251 18.72 -0.11 -4.54
CA VAL A 251 18.52 -1.21 -5.50
C VAL A 251 19.64 -2.25 -5.41
N ASP A 252 20.90 -1.83 -5.30
CA ASP A 252 22.04 -2.74 -5.17
C ASP A 252 21.97 -3.57 -3.87
N ILE A 253 21.56 -2.96 -2.75
CA ILE A 253 21.33 -3.66 -1.48
C ILE A 253 20.24 -4.73 -1.64
N LEU A 254 19.14 -4.41 -2.34
CA LEU A 254 18.08 -5.38 -2.58
C LEU A 254 18.56 -6.55 -3.43
N ALA A 255 19.33 -6.28 -4.48
CA ALA A 255 19.89 -7.32 -5.34
C ALA A 255 20.89 -8.23 -4.60
N SER A 256 21.70 -7.67 -3.70
CA SER A 256 22.69 -8.46 -2.93
C SER A 256 22.04 -9.42 -1.95
N GLN A 257 20.93 -9.03 -1.30
CA GLN A 257 20.18 -9.88 -0.36
C GLN A 257 19.67 -11.18 -0.99
N HIS A 258 19.32 -11.16 -2.27
CA HIS A 258 18.92 -12.35 -3.02
C HIS A 258 20.12 -13.27 -3.31
N SER A 259 21.31 -12.68 -3.51
CA SER A 259 22.54 -13.39 -3.88
C SER A 259 23.21 -14.09 -2.70
N GLU A 260 23.03 -13.61 -1.46
CA GLU A 260 23.66 -14.17 -0.25
C GLU A 260 23.13 -15.55 0.16
N VAL A 261 22.00 -16.00 -0.42
CA VAL A 261 21.32 -17.24 -0.03
C VAL A 261 21.07 -18.18 -1.22
N SER A 262 21.31 -17.73 -2.45
CA SER A 262 21.21 -18.58 -3.65
C SER A 262 22.53 -19.34 -3.84
N PRO A 263 22.54 -20.69 -3.74
CA PRO A 263 23.75 -21.51 -3.83
C PRO A 263 24.39 -21.54 -5.23
#